data_AF-A0A1B2DSF5-F1
#
_entry.id   AF-A0A1B2DSF5-F1
#
_cell.length_a   1.000
_cell.length_b   1.000
_cell.length_c   1.000
_cell.angle_alpha   90.00
_cell.angle_beta   90.00
_cell.angle_gamma   90.00
#
_symmetry.space_group_name_H-M   'P 1'
#
loop_
_entity.id
_entity.type
_entity.pdbx_description
1 polymer ?
#
loop_
_entity_poly.entity_id
_entity_poly.type
_entity_poly.pdbx_seq_one_letter_code
_entity_poly.pdbx_strand_id
1 'polypeptide(L)'
;MKSTKKAFSLLLILAAIMLVLSACGAGSGTGSNSSSGAAGSAANVSSESSAPAASAEPSSSPSANLLDSDKHPVVTIQMSNDTVIKVELYPEIAPNTVDNFISLVQKGYYDGLIFHRVIQGFMIQGGDPDGTGAGGPGYSIPGEFTSNGFQNDLKHTRGVISMARTGEPNSAGSQFFIMVADAPTLDNEYASFGAVIEGMDAVDQIVNQPTNSQDRPNEPLLMTKVTVDLKGMTFEEPEKTK
;
A
#
# COMPACT_ATOMS: atom_id res chain seq x y z
N MET A 1 24.05 40.31 17.75
CA MET A 1 24.93 39.24 17.25
C MET A 1 25.07 38.16 18.31
N LYS A 2 24.36 37.03 18.14
CA LYS A 2 24.67 35.67 18.62
C LYS A 2 23.45 34.78 18.40
N SER A 3 23.43 34.15 17.23
CA SER A 3 22.53 33.08 16.83
C SER A 3 22.98 31.79 17.51
N THR A 4 22.07 31.10 18.20
CA THR A 4 22.29 29.73 18.65
C THR A 4 21.28 28.83 17.97
N LYS A 5 21.78 28.14 16.94
CA LYS A 5 21.11 27.02 16.28
C LYS A 5 20.91 25.90 17.30
N LYS A 6 19.68 25.43 17.48
CA LYS A 6 19.40 24.14 18.13
C LYS A 6 19.01 23.16 17.03
N ALA A 7 19.97 22.35 16.62
CA ALA A 7 19.71 21.08 15.96
C ALA A 7 19.24 20.10 17.04
N PHE A 8 18.08 19.49 16.85
CA PHE A 8 17.66 18.34 17.66
C PHE A 8 17.09 17.26 16.74
N SER A 9 17.99 16.34 16.38
CA SER A 9 17.81 14.89 16.27
C SER A 9 16.40 14.38 15.98
N LEU A 10 16.12 14.13 14.69
CA LEU A 10 15.06 13.24 14.25
C LEU A 10 15.51 11.79 14.53
N LEU A 11 15.11 11.25 15.68
CA LEU A 11 15.35 9.85 16.04
C LEU A 11 14.11 9.03 15.65
N LEU A 12 14.34 8.00 14.84
CA LEU A 12 13.42 6.92 14.47
C LEU A 12 12.49 6.54 15.64
N ILE A 13 11.18 6.58 15.39
CA ILE A 13 10.21 5.73 16.09
C ILE A 13 9.49 4.93 15.01
N LEU A 14 10.16 3.88 14.54
CA LEU A 14 9.52 2.74 13.90
C LEU A 14 9.66 1.57 14.88
N ALA A 15 8.56 0.81 15.03
CA ALA A 15 8.40 -0.38 15.87
C ALA A 15 8.07 -0.13 17.36
N ALA A 16 6.76 -0.20 17.65
CA ALA A 16 6.26 -0.68 18.93
C ALA A 16 4.98 -1.50 18.71
N ILE A 17 5.13 -2.71 18.15
CA ILE A 17 4.17 -3.80 18.38
C ILE A 17 4.86 -4.75 19.35
N MET A 18 4.58 -4.55 20.64
CA MET A 18 5.06 -5.39 21.73
C MET A 18 4.31 -6.74 21.67
N LEU A 19 5.10 -7.77 21.41
CA LEU A 19 4.76 -9.18 21.49
C LEU A 19 4.41 -9.55 22.94
N VAL A 20 3.19 -10.01 23.21
CA VAL A 20 2.85 -10.61 24.50
C VAL A 20 3.17 -12.10 24.45
N LEU A 21 4.34 -12.48 24.99
CA LEU A 21 4.67 -13.84 25.40
C LEU A 21 4.64 -13.90 26.93
N SER A 22 3.68 -14.65 27.48
CA SER A 22 3.72 -15.25 28.82
C SER A 22 3.20 -16.67 28.65
N ALA A 23 4.08 -17.68 28.59
CA ALA A 23 4.75 -18.35 29.70
C ALA A 23 3.90 -19.51 30.28
N CYS A 24 4.54 -20.67 30.31
CA CYS A 24 4.02 -22.00 30.61
C CYS A 24 3.54 -22.19 32.06
N GLY A 25 2.59 -23.12 32.24
CA GLY A 25 2.25 -23.75 33.51
C GLY A 25 1.78 -25.19 33.28
N ALA A 26 2.45 -26.14 33.95
CA ALA A 26 2.40 -27.59 33.74
C ALA A 26 1.14 -28.30 34.29
N GLY A 27 0.86 -29.51 33.77
CA GLY A 27 -0.12 -30.43 34.38
C GLY A 27 -0.44 -31.70 33.58
N SER A 28 0.50 -32.64 33.55
CA SER A 28 0.35 -34.12 33.57
C SER A 28 -0.94 -34.82 33.08
N GLY A 29 -0.79 -35.80 32.18
CA GLY A 29 -1.83 -36.80 31.89
C GLY A 29 -1.47 -37.84 30.81
N THR A 30 -0.66 -38.83 31.20
CA THR A 30 -0.45 -40.20 30.70
C THR A 30 -1.23 -40.70 29.48
N GLY A 31 -0.53 -41.34 28.53
CA GLY A 31 -1.12 -42.19 27.49
C GLY A 31 -0.08 -42.89 26.61
N SER A 32 0.46 -44.01 27.09
CA SER A 32 1.34 -44.94 26.39
C SER A 32 0.69 -45.52 25.12
N ASN A 33 1.45 -45.69 24.03
CA ASN A 33 1.66 -47.02 23.48
C ASN A 33 2.86 -47.10 22.53
N SER A 34 3.55 -48.23 22.64
CA SER A 34 4.81 -48.59 22.00
C SER A 34 4.56 -49.55 20.83
N SER A 35 5.31 -49.42 19.74
CA SER A 35 5.75 -50.52 18.84
C SER A 35 6.52 -49.91 17.65
N SER A 36 7.86 -50.01 17.58
CA SER A 36 8.71 -51.16 17.19
C SER A 36 8.87 -51.37 15.67
N GLY A 37 10.13 -51.43 15.21
CA GLY A 37 10.55 -51.98 13.91
C GLY A 37 11.33 -50.99 13.05
N ALA A 38 12.65 -50.85 13.14
CA ALA A 38 13.72 -51.74 12.69
C ALA A 38 13.95 -51.76 11.15
N ALA A 39 15.06 -51.10 10.77
CA ALA A 39 16.06 -51.41 9.73
C ALA A 39 15.71 -52.26 8.49
N GLY A 40 16.15 -51.77 7.33
CA GLY A 40 16.33 -52.58 6.12
C GLY A 40 17.10 -51.82 5.03
N SER A 41 18.24 -52.36 4.64
CA SER A 41 19.23 -51.83 3.70
C SER A 41 19.13 -52.50 2.31
N ALA A 42 19.72 -51.85 1.32
CA ALA A 42 20.38 -52.39 0.11
C ALA A 42 19.68 -52.29 -1.28
N ALA A 43 20.34 -51.48 -2.14
CA ALA A 43 20.81 -51.72 -3.52
C ALA A 43 19.81 -52.11 -4.64
N ASN A 44 19.85 -51.46 -5.81
CA ASN A 44 20.82 -51.68 -6.92
C ASN A 44 20.30 -51.13 -8.28
N VAL A 45 21.22 -50.56 -9.11
CA VAL A 45 21.28 -50.34 -10.60
C VAL A 45 20.04 -49.86 -11.42
N SER A 46 20.06 -49.20 -12.60
CA SER A 46 21.04 -48.71 -13.61
C SER A 46 20.26 -47.85 -14.64
N SER A 47 20.98 -47.02 -15.42
CA SER A 47 20.73 -46.63 -16.86
C SER A 47 19.41 -45.91 -17.24
N GLU A 48 19.29 -44.96 -18.18
CA GLU A 48 20.16 -44.13 -19.03
C GLU A 48 19.21 -43.16 -19.80
N SER A 49 19.73 -42.02 -20.26
CA SER A 49 19.34 -41.32 -21.50
C SER A 49 17.99 -40.58 -21.67
N SER A 50 18.11 -39.24 -21.67
CA SER A 50 17.71 -38.27 -22.73
C SER A 50 16.25 -37.96 -23.12
N ALA A 51 15.86 -36.71 -22.78
CA ALA A 51 15.14 -35.67 -23.56
C ALA A 51 13.64 -35.88 -23.95
N PRO A 52 12.84 -34.80 -24.21
CA PRO A 52 13.22 -33.38 -24.34
C PRO A 52 12.46 -32.40 -23.42
N ALA A 53 13.05 -31.21 -23.33
CA ALA A 53 12.49 -30.01 -22.72
C ALA A 53 11.19 -29.60 -23.42
N ALA A 54 10.11 -29.55 -22.67
CA ALA A 54 8.90 -28.84 -23.05
C ALA A 54 9.17 -27.34 -22.87
N SER A 55 9.16 -26.63 -23.99
CA SER A 55 9.19 -25.17 -24.07
C SER A 55 8.05 -24.61 -23.21
N ALA A 56 8.41 -24.05 -22.06
CA ALA A 56 7.53 -23.17 -21.32
C ALA A 56 7.36 -21.90 -22.16
N GLU A 57 6.15 -21.67 -22.63
CA GLU A 57 5.78 -20.40 -23.24
C GLU A 57 5.95 -19.27 -22.21
N PRO A 58 6.52 -18.13 -22.60
CA PRO A 58 6.59 -16.98 -21.70
C PRO A 58 5.17 -16.48 -21.47
N SER A 59 4.74 -16.53 -20.21
CA SER A 59 3.54 -15.88 -19.71
C SER A 59 3.61 -14.39 -20.05
N SER A 60 2.88 -14.00 -21.10
CA SER A 60 2.64 -12.62 -21.46
C SER A 60 1.61 -12.06 -20.50
N SER A 61 2.06 -11.27 -19.53
CA SER A 61 1.19 -10.35 -18.80
C SER A 61 0.52 -9.42 -19.82
N PRO A 62 -0.81 -9.30 -19.85
CA PRO A 62 -1.47 -8.32 -20.70
C PRO A 62 -1.21 -6.94 -20.10
N SER A 63 -0.23 -6.26 -20.69
CA SER A 63 -0.07 -4.81 -20.67
C SER A 63 -1.42 -4.17 -20.97
N ALA A 64 -1.83 -3.21 -20.13
CA ALA A 64 -2.98 -2.35 -20.40
C ALA A 64 -3.00 -1.95 -21.88
N ASN A 65 -4.14 -2.14 -22.56
CA ASN A 65 -4.30 -1.78 -23.96
C ASN A 65 -4.06 -0.27 -24.13
N LEU A 66 -2.85 0.08 -24.59
CA LEU A 66 -2.42 1.45 -24.89
C LEU A 66 -3.10 1.92 -26.17
N LEU A 67 -4.34 2.39 -26.06
CA LEU A 67 -5.03 3.17 -27.08
C LEU A 67 -4.92 4.65 -26.68
N ASP A 68 -4.05 5.39 -27.39
CA ASP A 68 -3.70 6.82 -27.24
C ASP A 68 -3.12 7.25 -25.86
N SER A 69 -1.80 7.15 -25.74
CA SER A 69 -0.98 7.29 -24.52
C SER A 69 -0.67 8.72 -24.05
N ASP A 70 -1.51 9.71 -24.32
CA ASP A 70 -1.27 11.11 -23.88
C ASP A 70 -2.07 11.49 -22.63
N LYS A 71 -2.86 10.57 -22.06
CA LYS A 71 -3.77 10.87 -20.95
C LYS A 71 -3.77 9.76 -19.93
N HIS A 72 -3.56 10.11 -18.67
CA HIS A 72 -3.66 9.24 -17.51
C HIS A 72 -5.05 9.32 -16.84
N PRO A 73 -5.51 8.29 -16.11
CA PRO A 73 -6.77 8.36 -15.37
C PRO A 73 -6.71 9.47 -14.33
N VAL A 74 -7.83 10.19 -14.15
CA VAL A 74 -7.92 11.25 -13.16
C VAL A 74 -9.00 10.93 -12.14
N VAL A 75 -8.60 10.82 -10.88
CA VAL A 75 -9.50 10.67 -9.74
C VAL A 75 -9.84 12.04 -9.18
N THR A 76 -11.12 12.30 -8.93
CA THR A 76 -11.60 13.51 -8.27
C THR A 76 -12.15 13.14 -6.89
N ILE A 77 -11.59 13.74 -5.85
CA ILE A 77 -12.01 13.60 -4.46
C ILE A 77 -12.69 14.91 -4.05
N GLN A 78 -14.00 14.86 -3.82
CA GLN A 78 -14.78 15.97 -3.27
C GLN A 78 -14.79 15.87 -1.75
N MET A 79 -14.46 16.97 -1.07
CA MET A 79 -14.40 17.03 0.39
C MET A 79 -15.68 17.66 0.97
N SER A 80 -15.97 17.40 2.25
CA SER A 80 -17.16 17.91 2.94
C SER A 80 -17.19 19.42 3.20
N ASN A 81 -16.09 20.13 2.92
CA ASN A 81 -16.01 21.59 2.95
C ASN A 81 -16.03 22.19 1.53
N ASP A 82 -16.55 21.45 0.55
CA ASP A 82 -16.67 21.82 -0.87
C ASP A 82 -15.33 22.01 -1.61
N THR A 83 -14.19 21.72 -0.99
CA THR A 83 -12.90 21.67 -1.67
C THR A 83 -12.74 20.39 -2.48
N VAL A 84 -11.87 20.44 -3.50
CA VAL A 84 -11.68 19.33 -4.45
C VAL A 84 -10.19 19.04 -4.61
N ILE A 85 -9.84 17.75 -4.63
CA ILE A 85 -8.50 17.26 -4.97
C ILE A 85 -8.62 16.42 -6.25
N LYS A 86 -7.77 16.69 -7.25
CA LYS A 86 -7.66 15.83 -8.44
C LYS A 86 -6.30 15.17 -8.48
N VAL A 87 -6.30 13.85 -8.67
CA VAL A 87 -5.12 13.01 -8.68
C VAL A 87 -5.03 12.32 -10.05
N GLU A 88 -3.91 12.50 -10.73
CA GLU A 88 -3.54 11.73 -11.91
C GLU A 88 -2.87 10.43 -11.47
N LEU A 89 -3.27 9.30 -12.05
CA LEU A 89 -2.74 7.96 -11.74
C LEU A 89 -1.76 7.50 -12.82
N TYR A 90 -0.74 6.71 -12.46
CA TYR A 90 0.31 6.26 -13.38
C TYR A 90 0.32 4.71 -13.52
N PRO A 91 -0.55 4.14 -14.38
CA PRO A 91 -0.64 2.69 -14.57
C PRO A 91 0.69 2.04 -14.99
N GLU A 92 1.55 2.78 -15.69
CA GLU A 92 2.87 2.34 -16.13
C GLU A 92 3.90 2.24 -14.99
N ILE A 93 3.65 2.91 -13.86
CA ILE A 93 4.54 2.90 -12.68
C ILE A 93 4.11 1.84 -11.67
N ALA A 94 2.82 1.62 -11.48
CA ALA A 94 2.27 0.67 -10.51
C ALA A 94 0.91 0.14 -10.99
N PRO A 95 0.88 -0.75 -12.01
CA PRO A 95 -0.34 -1.15 -12.70
C PRO A 95 -1.37 -1.80 -11.77
N ASN A 96 -0.96 -2.78 -10.96
CA ASN A 96 -1.90 -3.50 -10.09
C ASN A 96 -2.42 -2.59 -8.96
N THR A 97 -1.58 -1.67 -8.49
CA THR A 97 -1.96 -0.65 -7.51
C THR A 97 -3.01 0.31 -8.08
N VAL A 98 -2.83 0.74 -9.33
CA VAL A 98 -3.79 1.60 -10.03
C VAL A 98 -5.09 0.86 -10.32
N ASP A 99 -5.03 -0.39 -10.79
CA ASP A 99 -6.21 -1.26 -10.97
C ASP A 99 -7.00 -1.38 -9.66
N ASN A 100 -6.30 -1.65 -8.55
CA ASN A 100 -6.91 -1.73 -7.22
C ASN A 100 -7.59 -0.41 -6.82
N PHE A 101 -6.88 0.71 -6.95
CA PHE A 101 -7.41 2.01 -6.57
C PHE A 101 -8.64 2.39 -7.40
N ILE A 102 -8.58 2.23 -8.73
CA ILE A 102 -9.69 2.48 -9.65
C ILE A 102 -10.88 1.58 -9.34
N SER A 103 -10.66 0.29 -9.14
CA SER A 103 -11.71 -0.68 -8.81
C SER A 103 -12.46 -0.28 -7.53
N LEU A 104 -11.72 0.15 -6.49
CA LEU A 104 -12.31 0.66 -5.25
C LEU A 104 -13.08 1.98 -5.44
N VAL A 105 -12.54 2.93 -6.22
CA VAL A 105 -13.25 4.17 -6.57
C VAL A 105 -14.57 3.88 -7.30
N GLN A 106 -14.56 3.01 -8.31
CA GLN A 106 -15.76 2.66 -9.08
C GLN A 106 -16.83 1.96 -8.23
N LYS A 107 -16.41 1.21 -7.21
CA LYS A 107 -17.30 0.59 -6.22
C LYS A 107 -17.84 1.59 -5.18
N GLY A 108 -17.43 2.85 -5.23
CA GLY A 108 -17.80 3.89 -4.25
C GLY A 108 -17.18 3.67 -2.88
N TYR A 109 -16.10 2.88 -2.79
CA TYR A 109 -15.52 2.42 -1.52
C TYR A 109 -15.04 3.58 -0.64
N TYR A 110 -14.53 4.65 -1.25
CA TYR A 110 -13.97 5.80 -0.56
C TYR A 110 -15.02 6.86 -0.15
N ASP A 111 -16.27 6.73 -0.62
CA ASP A 111 -17.33 7.68 -0.29
C ASP A 111 -17.63 7.62 1.22
N GLY A 112 -17.60 8.79 1.87
CA GLY A 112 -17.80 8.94 3.31
C GLY A 112 -16.56 8.66 4.17
N LEU A 113 -15.43 8.27 3.58
CA LEU A 113 -14.20 8.03 4.34
C LEU A 113 -13.48 9.35 4.67
N ILE A 114 -12.51 9.29 5.59
CA ILE A 114 -11.73 10.45 6.04
C ILE A 114 -10.24 10.27 5.78
N PHE A 115 -9.49 11.37 5.86
CA PHE A 115 -8.06 11.33 6.16
C PHE A 115 -7.87 11.17 7.66
N HIS A 116 -7.73 9.92 8.12
CA HIS A 116 -7.73 9.58 9.54
C HIS A 116 -6.42 9.92 10.26
N ARG A 117 -5.35 10.23 9.51
CA ARG A 117 -4.03 10.58 10.04
C ARG A 117 -3.38 11.67 9.18
N VAL A 118 -2.92 12.76 9.80
CA VAL A 118 -2.31 13.89 9.11
C VAL A 118 -1.07 14.38 9.87
N ILE A 119 0.06 14.54 9.16
CA ILE A 119 1.33 14.96 9.77
C ILE A 119 1.87 16.14 8.98
N GLN A 120 1.93 17.30 9.65
CA GLN A 120 2.49 18.52 9.09
C GLN A 120 3.93 18.31 8.61
N GLY A 121 4.21 18.71 7.38
CA GLY A 121 5.51 18.53 6.75
C GLY A 121 5.80 17.08 6.31
N PHE A 122 4.81 16.20 6.28
CA PHE A 122 4.98 14.83 5.81
C PHE A 122 3.85 14.39 4.87
N MET A 123 2.66 14.03 5.37
CA MET A 123 1.58 13.48 4.54
C MET A 123 0.18 13.58 5.18
N ILE A 124 -0.84 13.34 4.37
CA ILE A 124 -2.21 13.01 4.81
C ILE A 124 -2.53 11.57 4.38
N GLN A 125 -3.07 10.75 5.28
CA GLN A 125 -3.36 9.33 5.06
C GLN A 125 -4.87 9.05 5.24
N GLY A 126 -5.45 8.35 4.26
CA GLY A 126 -6.87 8.02 4.19
C GLY A 126 -7.11 6.61 3.67
N GLY A 127 -8.35 6.33 3.23
CA GLY A 127 -8.72 5.04 2.63
C GLY A 127 -8.97 3.90 3.63
N ASP A 128 -9.12 4.21 4.92
CA ASP A 128 -9.54 3.26 5.95
C ASP A 128 -11.07 3.34 6.17
N PRO A 129 -11.85 2.27 5.92
CA PRO A 129 -13.30 2.25 6.13
C PRO A 129 -13.71 2.43 7.59
N ASP A 130 -12.86 1.99 8.53
CA ASP A 130 -13.13 2.09 9.96
C ASP A 130 -12.64 3.43 10.53
N GLY A 131 -11.79 4.13 9.77
CA GLY A 131 -11.16 5.38 10.17
C GLY A 131 -10.25 5.24 11.40
N THR A 132 -9.76 4.05 11.72
CA THR A 132 -8.92 3.76 12.91
C THR A 132 -7.41 3.69 12.61
N GLY A 133 -7.06 3.63 11.33
CA GLY A 133 -5.75 3.26 10.79
C GLY A 133 -5.57 1.76 10.55
N ALA A 134 -6.52 0.90 10.93
CA ALA A 134 -6.38 -0.56 10.91
C ALA A 134 -7.31 -1.30 9.95
N GLY A 135 -8.30 -0.63 9.36
CA GLY A 135 -9.22 -1.25 8.42
C GLY A 135 -8.66 -1.37 7.00
N GLY A 136 -9.45 -1.99 6.12
CA GLY A 136 -9.06 -2.24 4.73
C GLY A 136 -10.19 -2.88 3.91
N PRO A 137 -9.95 -3.26 2.65
CA PRO A 137 -10.99 -3.69 1.73
C PRO A 137 -11.34 -5.18 1.88
N GLY A 138 -10.84 -5.83 2.94
CA GLY A 138 -10.99 -7.27 3.18
C GLY A 138 -10.01 -8.14 2.40
N TYR A 139 -9.04 -7.53 1.68
CA TYR A 139 -7.96 -8.20 0.99
C TYR A 139 -6.69 -7.36 0.96
N SER A 140 -5.59 -7.97 0.53
CA SER A 140 -4.32 -7.27 0.23
C SER A 140 -3.88 -7.46 -1.22
N ILE A 141 -2.98 -6.60 -1.69
CA ILE A 141 -2.36 -6.65 -3.03
C ILE A 141 -0.83 -6.81 -2.94
N PRO A 142 -0.16 -7.37 -3.97
CA PRO A 142 1.30 -7.31 -4.09
C PRO A 142 1.82 -5.87 -4.05
N GLY A 143 2.94 -5.65 -3.35
CA GLY A 143 3.58 -4.34 -3.26
C GLY A 143 4.43 -4.01 -4.48
N GLU A 144 4.04 -2.99 -5.26
CA GLU A 144 4.75 -2.55 -6.47
C GLU A 144 5.83 -1.50 -6.16
N PHE A 145 6.89 -1.92 -5.47
CA PHE A 145 8.03 -1.07 -5.13
C PHE A 145 9.37 -1.82 -5.16
N THR A 146 10.46 -1.07 -5.38
CA THR A 146 11.77 -1.60 -5.77
C THR A 146 12.37 -2.57 -4.75
N SER A 147 12.25 -2.31 -3.45
CA SER A 147 12.74 -3.22 -2.41
C SER A 147 11.93 -4.52 -2.31
N ASN A 148 10.74 -4.58 -2.90
CA ASN A 148 9.93 -5.80 -3.06
C ASN A 148 10.12 -6.47 -4.45
N GLY A 149 11.14 -6.06 -5.22
CA GLY A 149 11.46 -6.67 -6.51
C GLY A 149 10.63 -6.15 -7.69
N PHE A 150 9.89 -5.05 -7.52
CA PHE A 150 9.12 -4.40 -8.59
C PHE A 150 9.66 -3.00 -8.86
N GLN A 151 10.08 -2.69 -10.10
CA GLN A 151 10.65 -1.37 -10.40
C GLN A 151 9.61 -0.25 -10.24
N ASN A 152 9.85 0.67 -9.30
CA ASN A 152 9.05 1.88 -9.12
C ASN A 152 9.99 3.08 -8.91
N ASP A 153 10.13 3.91 -9.94
CA ASP A 153 11.08 5.02 -9.97
C ASP A 153 10.47 6.38 -9.56
N LEU A 154 9.16 6.43 -9.33
CA LEU A 154 8.48 7.63 -8.91
C LEU A 154 8.91 8.01 -7.48
N LYS A 155 9.33 9.26 -7.31
CA LYS A 155 9.86 9.76 -6.03
C LYS A 155 8.74 10.36 -5.20
N HIS A 156 8.80 10.17 -3.88
CA HIS A 156 7.84 10.72 -2.91
C HIS A 156 8.06 12.22 -2.70
N THR A 157 7.87 12.98 -3.76
CA THR A 157 7.85 14.46 -3.74
C THR A 157 6.47 14.96 -3.35
N ARG A 158 6.38 16.23 -2.95
CA ARG A 158 5.10 16.87 -2.61
C ARG A 158 4.03 16.65 -3.70
N GLY A 159 2.86 16.18 -3.29
CA GLY A 159 1.72 15.89 -4.15
C GLY A 159 1.63 14.43 -4.63
N VAL A 160 2.70 13.65 -4.51
CA VAL A 160 2.68 12.22 -4.90
C VAL A 160 1.77 11.42 -3.98
N ILE A 161 1.00 10.49 -4.56
CA ILE A 161 0.17 9.53 -3.86
C ILE A 161 0.86 8.16 -3.82
N SER A 162 0.74 7.46 -2.69
CA SER A 162 1.38 6.17 -2.48
C SER A 162 0.58 5.29 -1.52
N MET A 163 0.70 3.97 -1.65
CA MET A 163 -0.07 3.01 -0.85
C MET A 163 0.46 2.93 0.57
N ALA A 164 -0.45 3.02 1.56
CA ALA A 164 -0.11 2.66 2.93
C ALA A 164 -0.10 1.13 3.07
N ARG A 165 0.84 0.62 3.87
CA ARG A 165 1.00 -0.80 4.16
C ARG A 165 1.47 -1.02 5.59
N THR A 166 1.32 -2.24 6.09
CA THR A 166 2.00 -2.66 7.32
C THR A 166 3.48 -2.92 7.04
N GLY A 167 4.20 -3.49 8.02
CA GLY A 167 5.58 -3.93 7.83
C GLY A 167 5.73 -4.97 6.70
N GLU A 168 4.69 -5.76 6.44
CA GLU A 168 4.70 -6.79 5.38
C GLU A 168 4.61 -6.16 3.98
N PRO A 169 5.51 -6.49 3.03
CA PRO A 169 5.53 -5.87 1.71
C PRO A 169 4.22 -5.97 0.92
N ASN A 170 3.53 -7.11 1.00
CA ASN A 170 2.30 -7.40 0.25
C ASN A 170 1.04 -7.23 1.12
N SER A 171 0.99 -6.16 1.92
CA SER A 171 -0.12 -5.89 2.85
C SER A 171 -0.89 -4.61 2.56
N ALA A 172 -0.55 -3.91 1.48
CA ALA A 172 -1.36 -2.78 1.01
C ALA A 172 -2.76 -3.27 0.62
N GLY A 173 -3.76 -2.41 0.81
CA GLY A 173 -5.17 -2.72 0.50
C GLY A 173 -5.86 -1.49 -0.07
N SER A 174 -6.59 -0.76 0.77
CA SER A 174 -7.32 0.46 0.36
C SER A 174 -6.70 1.75 0.91
N GLN A 175 -5.84 1.66 1.92
CA GLN A 175 -5.27 2.85 2.53
C GLN A 175 -4.18 3.46 1.64
N PHE A 176 -4.20 4.78 1.52
CA PHE A 176 -3.25 5.54 0.73
C PHE A 176 -2.85 6.82 1.47
N PHE A 177 -1.77 7.45 1.05
CA PHE A 177 -1.37 8.76 1.54
C PHE A 177 -0.97 9.70 0.41
N ILE A 178 -1.15 10.99 0.62
CA ILE A 178 -0.71 12.08 -0.26
C ILE A 178 0.39 12.86 0.45
N MET A 179 1.53 13.02 -0.23
CA MET A 179 2.68 13.76 0.29
C MET A 179 2.40 15.26 0.38
N VAL A 180 2.69 15.87 1.53
CA VAL A 180 2.67 17.35 1.67
C VAL A 180 4.07 17.96 1.64
N ALA A 181 5.10 17.15 1.73
CA ALA A 181 6.50 17.52 1.56
C ALA A 181 7.28 16.35 0.95
N ASP A 182 8.52 16.59 0.52
CA ASP A 182 9.36 15.52 -0.01
C ASP A 182 9.79 14.56 1.10
N ALA A 183 9.72 13.26 0.84
CA ALA A 183 10.18 12.21 1.73
C ALA A 183 11.00 11.13 1.00
N PRO A 184 12.27 11.42 0.64
CA PRO A 184 13.12 10.47 -0.08
C PRO A 184 13.35 9.14 0.66
N THR A 185 13.11 9.09 1.98
CA THR A 185 13.19 7.88 2.78
C THR A 185 12.12 6.84 2.45
N LEU A 186 11.05 7.22 1.73
CA LEU A 186 10.00 6.31 1.27
C LEU A 186 10.26 5.78 -0.13
N ASP A 187 11.16 6.41 -0.88
CA ASP A 187 11.51 5.99 -2.24
C ASP A 187 12.00 4.54 -2.22
N ASN A 188 11.59 3.76 -3.23
CA ASN A 188 11.89 2.34 -3.37
C ASN A 188 11.23 1.41 -2.33
N GLU A 189 10.63 1.94 -1.25
CA GLU A 189 10.06 1.17 -0.13
C GLU A 189 8.52 1.14 -0.11
N TYR A 190 7.89 2.00 -0.91
CA TYR A 190 6.45 2.15 -1.03
C TYR A 190 6.04 2.32 -2.49
N ALA A 191 4.84 1.83 -2.83
CA ALA A 191 4.29 1.92 -4.17
C ALA A 191 3.67 3.31 -4.38
N SER A 192 4.46 4.25 -4.88
CA SER A 192 3.96 5.52 -5.41
C SER A 192 3.32 5.29 -6.78
N PHE A 193 2.13 5.84 -7.02
CA PHE A 193 1.30 5.44 -8.17
C PHE A 193 0.54 6.60 -8.85
N GLY A 194 0.87 7.85 -8.53
CA GLY A 194 0.18 9.02 -9.07
C GLY A 194 0.62 10.33 -8.42
N ALA A 195 0.01 11.43 -8.81
CA ALA A 195 0.24 12.75 -8.20
C ALA A 195 -0.99 13.66 -8.26
N VAL A 196 -1.12 14.54 -7.27
CA VAL A 196 -2.12 15.63 -7.27
C VAL A 196 -1.81 16.62 -8.37
N ILE A 197 -2.79 16.88 -9.25
CA ILE A 197 -2.72 17.84 -10.35
C ILE A 197 -3.56 19.11 -10.09
N GLU A 198 -4.50 19.05 -9.13
CA GLU A 198 -5.32 20.19 -8.69
C GLU A 198 -5.73 19.98 -7.22
N GLY A 199 -5.83 21.05 -6.43
CA GLY A 199 -6.31 20.95 -5.04
C GLY A 199 -5.24 20.70 -3.98
N MET A 200 -3.97 21.05 -4.25
CA MET A 200 -2.93 20.98 -3.21
C MET A 200 -3.19 21.92 -2.03
N ASP A 201 -3.91 23.02 -2.24
CA ASP A 201 -4.38 23.91 -1.18
C ASP A 201 -5.41 23.21 -0.27
N ALA A 202 -6.28 22.36 -0.81
CA ALA A 202 -7.18 21.52 -0.01
C ALA A 202 -6.39 20.50 0.83
N VAL A 203 -5.38 19.85 0.23
CA VAL A 203 -4.43 18.96 0.95
C VAL A 203 -3.73 19.70 2.09
N ASP A 204 -3.26 20.92 1.85
CA ASP A 204 -2.63 21.76 2.88
C ASP A 204 -3.61 22.16 3.98
N GLN A 205 -4.87 22.45 3.66
CA GLN A 205 -5.89 22.73 4.67
C GLN A 205 -6.12 21.52 5.59
N ILE A 206 -6.21 20.32 5.01
CA ILE A 206 -6.40 19.07 5.75
C ILE A 206 -5.22 18.81 6.69
N VAL A 207 -3.97 18.93 6.20
CA VAL A 207 -2.79 18.62 7.03
C VAL A 207 -2.56 19.60 8.18
N ASN A 208 -3.09 20.82 8.07
CA ASN A 208 -2.96 21.86 9.08
C ASN A 208 -4.08 21.85 10.14
N GLN A 209 -5.04 20.92 10.05
CA GLN A 209 -6.07 20.77 11.08
C GLN A 209 -5.46 20.40 12.44
N PRO A 210 -6.00 20.90 13.57
CA PRO A 210 -5.61 20.44 14.89
C PRO A 210 -5.87 18.94 15.05
N THR A 211 -4.87 18.21 15.55
CA THR A 211 -4.92 16.77 15.74
C THR A 211 -4.90 16.36 17.20
N ASN A 212 -5.29 15.12 17.47
CA ASN A 212 -5.05 14.44 18.75
C ASN A 212 -3.65 13.81 18.80
N SER A 213 -3.33 13.08 19.87
CA SER A 213 -2.02 12.45 20.07
C SER A 213 -1.68 11.30 19.09
N GLN A 214 -2.62 10.89 18.24
CA GLN A 214 -2.44 9.86 17.21
C GLN A 214 -2.37 10.48 15.81
N ASP A 215 -2.13 11.79 15.71
CA ASP A 215 -2.13 12.55 14.46
C ASP A 215 -3.49 12.53 13.73
N ARG A 216 -4.59 12.17 14.42
CA ARG A 216 -5.93 12.21 13.85
C ARG A 216 -6.51 13.62 13.96
N PRO A 217 -7.05 14.22 12.89
CA PRO A 217 -7.77 15.48 12.99
C PRO A 217 -8.91 15.42 14.02
N ASN A 218 -9.08 16.48 14.81
CA ASN A 218 -10.17 16.56 15.78
C ASN A 218 -11.55 16.64 15.09
N GLU A 219 -11.59 17.30 13.93
CA GLU A 219 -12.78 17.46 13.09
C GLU A 219 -12.42 17.02 11.66
N PRO A 220 -12.35 15.71 11.39
CA PRO A 220 -11.91 15.20 10.11
C PRO A 220 -12.93 15.50 9.00
N LEU A 221 -12.43 15.95 7.86
CA LEU A 221 -13.24 16.14 6.65
C LEU A 221 -13.52 14.80 5.95
N LEU A 222 -14.73 14.68 5.42
CA LEU A 222 -15.16 13.49 4.67
C LEU A 222 -14.86 13.66 3.19
N MET A 223 -14.46 12.57 2.53
CA MET A 223 -14.51 12.42 1.08
C MET A 223 -15.98 12.17 0.71
N THR A 224 -16.74 13.22 0.41
CA THR A 224 -18.19 13.11 0.14
C THR A 224 -18.47 12.34 -1.14
N LYS A 225 -17.58 12.45 -2.13
CA LYS A 225 -17.64 11.68 -3.36
C LYS A 225 -16.27 11.49 -3.96
N VAL A 226 -15.94 10.26 -4.35
CA VAL A 226 -14.75 9.94 -5.13
C VAL A 226 -15.17 9.34 -6.48
N THR A 227 -14.68 9.94 -7.57
CA THR A 227 -14.96 9.48 -8.94
C THR A 227 -13.68 9.39 -9.74
N VAL A 228 -13.72 8.62 -10.83
CA VAL A 228 -12.59 8.48 -11.76
C VAL A 228 -13.04 8.73 -13.19
N ASP A 229 -12.27 9.54 -13.91
CA ASP A 229 -12.31 9.65 -15.37
C ASP A 229 -11.18 8.78 -15.93
N LEU A 230 -11.55 7.66 -16.57
CA LEU A 230 -10.61 6.68 -17.13
C LEU A 230 -9.90 7.17 -18.39
N LYS A 231 -10.26 8.33 -18.95
CA LYS A 231 -9.70 8.87 -20.20
C LYS A 231 -9.73 7.89 -21.38
N GLY A 232 -10.70 6.98 -21.40
CA GLY A 232 -10.85 5.97 -22.46
C GLY A 232 -10.03 4.69 -22.26
N MET A 233 -9.26 4.57 -21.17
CA MET A 233 -8.57 3.34 -20.80
C MET A 233 -9.50 2.33 -20.14
N THR A 234 -9.11 1.06 -20.21
CA THR A 234 -9.73 -0.06 -19.50
C THR A 234 -8.79 -0.57 -18.42
N PHE A 235 -9.35 -0.94 -17.27
CA PHE A 235 -8.61 -1.44 -16.10
C PHE A 235 -9.18 -2.78 -15.68
N GLU A 236 -8.31 -3.66 -15.17
CA GLU A 236 -8.68 -5.01 -14.76
C GLU A 236 -9.02 -5.04 -13.26
N GLU A 237 -9.58 -6.15 -12.78
CA GLU A 237 -9.64 -6.38 -11.33
C GLU A 237 -8.23 -6.67 -10.79
N PRO A 238 -7.87 -6.14 -9.61
CA PRO A 238 -6.51 -6.29 -9.10
C PRO A 238 -6.20 -7.74 -8.73
N GLU A 239 -4.94 -8.12 -8.87
CA GLU A 239 -4.36 -9.30 -8.23
C GLU A 239 -4.37 -9.12 -6.71
N LYS A 240 -4.89 -10.13 -6.00
CA LYS A 240 -5.07 -10.14 -4.55
C LYS A 240 -4.26 -11.27 -3.93
N THR A 241 -3.64 -11.03 -2.78
CA THR A 241 -2.71 -11.97 -2.13
C THR A 241 -3.27 -12.63 -0.86
N LYS A 242 -4.33 -12.09 -0.26
CA LYS A 242 -5.03 -12.65 0.91
C LYS A 242 -6.42 -12.06 1.03
#